data_AF-A0A257YE32-F1
#
_entry.id   AF-A0A257YE32-F1
#
_cell.length_a   1.000
_cell.length_b   1.000
_cell.length_c   1.000
_cell.angle_alpha   90.00
_cell.angle_beta   90.00
_cell.angle_gamma   90.00
#
_symmetry.space_group_name_H-M   'P 1'
#
loop_
_entity.id
_entity.type
_entity.pdbx_description
1 polymer ?
#
loop_
_entity_poly.entity_id
_entity_poly.type
_entity_poly.pdbx_seq_one_letter_code
_entity_poly.pdbx_strand_id
1 'polypeptide(L)'
;MGLYAVAEPLSSAAPGADSGSMPCVADREALARLRPVRLGVRAKLVEALRCGEFVAKAKAPLLEQIAADPYQAFYVPSTADRELVWVRDYMGPASLDWSGAQGDGVTDDSAFINAMLGNSHASWFRIEDGRTHLLSEPIRIGRVLTLTGAGVHGSVLMVKTSIDAIHAALPSGAETGLHLADFGVVNAMPDGAAAGGDGIRLHQTYLAKLSNIRIVNCWNGLHATWSALTNVDTIHILGCVNAGLLFDGGNNFDIRVTGFTIGGGTFAIRMDDMCDEMIFTDGVCSSSRYALYTDATNYAVNLRPEFCRFARVSFDSCVNGLDLAKCTDFVFDACFVSCRPENGAEIGIRGPTENIQFVATTFFNGAKSAAIVGARADDTDFHACKFVSNGTAQPNAYDTLVFADGCGSFSLSQNRFRPGWDVASTPRHQVRIGSGTAPYSIIGNHFARGGADVLRDERVGSERALLGNVGL
;
A
#
# COMPACT_ATOMS: atom_id res chain seq x y z
N MET A 1 37.74 -9.00 13.75
CA MET A 1 39.02 -8.25 13.73
C MET A 1 39.95 -8.95 12.76
N GLY A 2 40.17 -8.37 11.58
CA GLY A 2 41.10 -8.89 10.58
C GLY A 2 41.80 -7.71 9.91
N LEU A 3 43.03 -7.44 10.36
CA LEU A 3 43.94 -6.44 9.83
C LEU A 3 44.38 -6.81 8.41
N TYR A 4 44.30 -5.87 7.47
CA TYR A 4 45.02 -5.92 6.20
C TYR A 4 46.20 -4.96 6.26
N ALA A 5 47.39 -5.43 5.89
CA ALA A 5 48.59 -4.61 5.80
C ALA A 5 49.50 -5.10 4.65
N VAL A 6 49.79 -4.14 3.76
CA VAL A 6 51.00 -3.84 2.96
C VAL A 6 51.39 -4.64 1.68
N ALA A 7 51.45 -3.83 0.59
CA ALA A 7 52.17 -3.79 -0.70
C ALA A 7 53.32 -4.78 -1.02
N GLU A 8 53.66 -5.12 -2.28
CA GLU A 8 54.17 -4.33 -3.44
C GLU A 8 54.23 -5.23 -4.73
N PRO A 9 54.85 -4.87 -5.90
CA PRO A 9 54.91 -3.62 -6.68
C PRO A 9 54.47 -3.79 -8.16
N LEU A 10 54.22 -2.67 -8.86
CA LEU A 10 53.84 -2.61 -10.28
C LEU A 10 55.05 -2.65 -11.23
N SER A 11 54.94 -3.47 -12.29
CA SER A 11 55.91 -3.60 -13.39
C SER A 11 55.65 -2.62 -14.53
N SER A 12 56.71 -2.32 -15.29
CA SER A 12 56.85 -1.24 -16.26
C SER A 12 56.41 -1.53 -17.72
N ALA A 13 55.89 -0.47 -18.36
CA ALA A 13 56.11 0.00 -19.75
C ALA A 13 55.06 -0.28 -20.86
N ALA A 14 54.44 0.81 -21.36
CA ALA A 14 54.51 1.29 -22.75
C ALA A 14 54.13 2.81 -22.82
N PRO A 15 54.65 3.63 -23.77
CA PRO A 15 54.65 5.09 -23.68
C PRO A 15 53.51 5.75 -24.47
N GLY A 16 52.79 6.69 -23.84
CA GLY A 16 51.84 7.56 -24.57
C GLY A 16 50.56 7.97 -23.82
N ALA A 17 50.62 8.33 -22.53
CA ALA A 17 49.59 9.10 -21.85
C ALA A 17 50.23 9.75 -20.62
N ASP A 18 49.95 11.02 -20.39
CA ASP A 18 50.32 11.76 -19.19
C ASP A 18 49.73 11.01 -17.98
N SER A 19 50.53 10.13 -17.35
CA SER A 19 50.10 9.24 -16.26
C SER A 19 50.04 9.99 -14.93
N GLY A 20 49.48 11.21 -14.96
CA GLY A 20 49.17 11.97 -13.77
C GLY A 20 48.19 11.17 -12.93
N SER A 21 48.61 10.78 -11.74
CA SER A 21 47.73 10.18 -10.75
C SER A 21 46.47 11.03 -10.63
N MET A 22 45.29 10.40 -10.67
CA MET A 22 44.03 11.10 -10.48
C MET A 22 44.09 11.83 -9.12
N PRO A 23 44.01 13.17 -9.09
CA PRO A 23 44.12 13.92 -7.85
C PRO A 23 43.00 13.51 -6.90
N CYS A 24 43.37 13.18 -5.66
CA CYS A 24 42.45 12.81 -4.60
C CYS A 24 42.37 13.97 -3.61
N VAL A 25 41.17 14.50 -3.38
CA VAL A 25 40.93 15.68 -2.54
C VAL A 25 39.96 15.35 -1.41
N ALA A 26 40.20 15.95 -0.23
CA ALA A 26 39.48 15.62 1.00
C ALA A 26 38.07 16.22 1.07
N ASP A 27 37.83 17.33 0.37
CA ASP A 27 36.58 18.08 0.43
C ASP A 27 36.28 18.80 -0.90
N ARG A 28 35.03 19.27 -1.03
CA ARG A 28 34.55 19.99 -2.22
C ARG A 28 35.25 21.32 -2.45
N GLU A 29 35.75 21.99 -1.41
CA GLU A 29 36.48 23.26 -1.57
C GLU A 29 37.84 23.03 -2.24
N ALA A 30 38.53 21.96 -1.85
CA ALA A 30 39.75 21.49 -2.49
C ALA A 30 39.47 21.05 -3.94
N LEU A 31 38.36 20.35 -4.21
CA LEU A 31 37.94 20.01 -5.57
C LEU A 31 37.68 21.27 -6.42
N ALA A 32 36.94 22.24 -5.89
CA ALA A 32 36.62 23.49 -6.57
C ALA A 32 37.88 24.29 -6.93
N ARG A 33 38.91 24.25 -6.08
CA ARG A 33 40.22 24.91 -6.31
C ARG A 33 41.09 24.20 -7.35
N LEU A 34 40.84 22.93 -7.65
CA LEU A 34 41.55 22.27 -8.75
C LEU A 34 41.22 23.00 -10.05
N ARG A 35 42.26 23.34 -10.81
CA ARG A 35 42.14 23.95 -12.15
C ARG A 35 42.13 22.83 -13.19
N PRO A 36 40.96 22.38 -13.68
CA PRO A 36 40.94 21.43 -14.79
C PRO A 36 41.57 22.09 -16.01
N VAL A 37 42.68 21.55 -16.49
CA VAL A 37 43.42 22.13 -17.64
C VAL A 37 42.71 21.91 -18.98
N ARG A 38 41.71 21.03 -19.03
CA ARG A 38 40.84 20.74 -20.19
C ARG A 38 39.57 19.99 -19.77
N LEU A 39 38.61 19.85 -20.68
CA LEU A 39 37.47 18.95 -20.54
C LEU A 39 37.92 17.49 -20.35
N GLY A 40 37.17 16.71 -19.57
CA GLY A 40 37.44 15.28 -19.37
C GLY A 40 38.49 14.97 -18.31
N VAL A 41 39.13 15.97 -17.69
CA VAL A 41 40.02 15.76 -16.54
C VAL A 41 39.22 15.17 -15.39
N ARG A 42 39.82 14.20 -14.68
CA ARG A 42 39.21 13.46 -13.58
C ARG A 42 39.85 13.81 -12.23
N ALA A 43 39.05 13.79 -11.18
CA ALA A 43 39.48 13.96 -9.79
C ALA A 43 38.63 13.09 -8.87
N LYS A 44 39.18 12.65 -7.73
CA LYS A 44 38.45 11.87 -6.73
C LYS A 44 38.19 12.71 -5.48
N LEU A 45 36.93 12.79 -5.09
CA LEU A 45 36.49 13.34 -3.80
C LEU A 45 36.38 12.20 -2.78
N VAL A 46 36.90 12.39 -1.57
CA VAL A 46 36.81 11.41 -0.46
C VAL A 46 36.17 12.00 0.80
N GLU A 47 35.31 13.00 0.63
CA GLU A 47 34.51 13.58 1.71
C GLU A 47 33.57 12.51 2.30
N ALA A 48 33.41 12.52 3.64
CA ALA A 48 32.47 11.62 4.31
C ALA A 48 31.06 11.77 3.70
N LEU A 49 30.37 10.65 3.45
CA LEU A 49 29.06 10.57 2.79
C LEU A 49 29.04 11.02 1.31
N ARG A 50 30.10 11.66 0.81
CA ARG A 50 30.18 12.25 -0.53
C ARG A 50 31.46 11.84 -1.28
N CYS A 51 31.79 10.55 -1.30
CA CYS A 51 32.95 10.07 -2.07
C CYS A 51 32.58 9.77 -3.53
N GLY A 52 33.53 9.93 -4.45
CA GLY A 52 33.31 9.57 -5.86
C GLY A 52 34.31 10.20 -6.82
N GLU A 53 34.26 9.77 -8.06
CA GLU A 53 35.02 10.36 -9.16
C GLU A 53 34.22 11.52 -9.78
N PHE A 54 34.91 12.55 -10.25
CA PHE A 54 34.35 13.72 -10.90
C PHE A 54 35.10 14.03 -12.19
N VAL A 55 34.37 14.40 -13.23
CA VAL A 55 34.90 14.79 -14.54
C VAL A 55 34.62 16.27 -14.79
N ALA A 56 35.63 17.01 -15.24
CA ALA A 56 35.47 18.39 -15.67
C ALA A 56 34.65 18.48 -16.97
N LYS A 57 33.51 19.19 -16.92
CA LYS A 57 32.63 19.46 -18.07
C LYS A 57 32.40 20.97 -18.25
N ALA A 58 31.96 21.34 -19.45
CA ALA A 58 31.57 22.72 -19.75
C ALA A 58 30.36 23.14 -18.90
N LYS A 59 30.43 24.32 -18.29
CA LYS A 59 29.39 24.84 -17.38
C LYS A 59 28.14 25.30 -18.10
N ALA A 60 28.29 25.95 -19.27
CA ALA A 60 27.18 26.58 -20.00
C ALA A 60 25.95 25.67 -20.22
N PRO A 61 26.07 24.39 -20.66
CA PRO A 61 24.90 23.53 -20.81
C PRO A 61 24.33 22.98 -19.48
N LEU A 62 24.99 23.23 -18.35
CA LEU A 62 24.64 22.64 -17.04
C LEU A 62 24.15 23.68 -16.03
N LEU A 63 24.00 24.95 -16.41
CA LEU A 63 23.67 26.04 -15.49
C LEU A 63 22.41 25.78 -14.66
N GLU A 64 21.34 25.28 -15.29
CA GLU A 64 20.09 24.96 -14.60
C GLU A 64 20.25 23.78 -13.63
N GLN A 65 21.00 22.75 -14.01
CA GLN A 65 21.24 21.56 -13.18
C GLN A 65 22.15 21.88 -11.98
N ILE A 66 23.12 22.78 -12.17
CA ILE A 66 23.97 23.31 -11.09
C ILE A 66 23.12 24.13 -10.12
N ALA A 67 22.22 24.98 -10.61
CA ALA A 67 21.32 25.76 -9.76
C ALA A 67 20.35 24.87 -8.96
N ALA A 68 19.91 23.75 -9.56
CA ALA A 68 19.11 22.72 -8.90
C ALA A 68 19.91 21.81 -7.94
N ASP A 69 21.23 21.95 -7.86
CA ASP A 69 22.12 21.21 -6.95
C ASP A 69 22.80 22.12 -5.92
N PRO A 70 22.05 22.82 -5.05
CA PRO A 70 22.64 23.75 -4.08
C PRO A 70 23.59 23.04 -3.10
N TYR A 71 23.44 21.72 -2.94
CA TYR A 71 24.25 20.90 -2.07
C TYR A 71 25.40 20.18 -2.78
N GLN A 72 25.63 20.47 -4.07
CA GLN A 72 26.78 19.99 -4.84
C GLN A 72 26.94 18.46 -4.75
N ALA A 73 25.83 17.73 -4.81
CA ALA A 73 25.81 16.28 -4.82
C ALA A 73 26.47 15.76 -6.10
N PHE A 74 26.10 16.34 -7.24
CA PHE A 74 26.59 16.00 -8.57
C PHE A 74 27.53 17.05 -9.14
N TYR A 75 27.37 18.32 -8.76
CA TYR A 75 28.05 19.45 -9.37
C TYR A 75 28.88 20.25 -8.37
N VAL A 76 30.19 20.34 -8.59
CA VAL A 76 31.08 21.22 -7.82
C VAL A 76 31.63 22.29 -8.76
N PRO A 77 31.15 23.55 -8.70
CA PRO A 77 31.66 24.64 -9.53
C PRO A 77 33.16 24.85 -9.28
N SER A 78 33.95 24.99 -10.34
CA SER A 78 35.36 25.37 -10.17
C SER A 78 35.44 26.85 -9.77
N THR A 79 36.26 27.14 -8.76
CA THR A 79 36.61 28.52 -8.39
C THR A 79 37.85 29.00 -9.15
N ALA A 80 38.67 28.05 -9.64
CA ALA A 80 39.86 28.32 -10.43
C ALA A 80 39.56 28.54 -11.93
N ASP A 81 38.43 28.05 -12.42
CA ASP A 81 37.96 28.22 -13.80
C ASP A 81 36.46 28.58 -13.82
N ARG A 82 36.09 29.68 -14.48
CA ARG A 82 34.69 30.15 -14.51
C ARG A 82 33.81 29.39 -15.50
N GLU A 83 34.41 28.70 -16.46
CA GLU A 83 33.72 28.04 -17.58
C GLU A 83 33.54 26.53 -17.37
N LEU A 84 34.17 25.96 -16.34
CA LEU A 84 34.15 24.52 -16.05
C LEU A 84 33.48 24.19 -14.71
N VAL A 85 32.87 23.02 -14.67
CA VAL A 85 32.26 22.43 -13.47
C VAL A 85 32.72 20.99 -13.33
N TRP A 86 32.97 20.56 -12.10
CA TRP A 86 33.20 19.15 -11.80
C TRP A 86 31.86 18.44 -11.71
N VAL A 87 31.66 17.42 -12.55
CA VAL A 87 30.44 16.62 -12.60
C VAL A 87 30.75 15.22 -12.11
N ARG A 88 30.01 14.73 -11.12
CA ARG A 88 30.19 13.38 -10.57
C ARG A 88 30.05 12.34 -11.69
N ASP A 89 31.04 11.46 -11.77
CA ASP A 89 31.02 10.29 -12.65
C ASP A 89 30.47 9.11 -11.86
N TYR A 90 29.33 8.57 -12.29
CA TYR A 90 28.74 7.40 -11.65
C TYR A 90 27.93 6.58 -12.66
N MET A 91 27.81 5.29 -12.36
CA MET A 91 26.92 4.37 -13.05
C MET A 91 26.01 3.72 -12.01
N GLY A 92 24.69 3.73 -12.25
CA GLY A 92 23.70 3.14 -11.35
C GLY A 92 23.00 4.17 -10.45
N PRO A 93 22.48 3.76 -9.27
CA PRO A 93 21.71 4.63 -8.41
C PRO A 93 22.58 5.70 -7.74
N ALA A 94 22.04 6.92 -7.64
CA ALA A 94 22.63 7.99 -6.86
C ALA A 94 22.23 7.88 -5.39
N SER A 95 23.22 7.89 -4.49
CA SER A 95 22.98 7.82 -3.05
C SER A 95 22.36 9.10 -2.53
N LEU A 96 21.30 9.02 -1.70
CA LEU A 96 20.73 10.21 -1.06
C LEU A 96 21.75 10.95 -0.17
N ASP A 97 22.71 10.21 0.39
CA ASP A 97 23.80 10.74 1.22
C ASP A 97 24.70 11.74 0.45
N TRP A 98 24.73 11.67 -0.89
CA TRP A 98 25.58 12.56 -1.70
C TRP A 98 25.17 14.03 -1.60
N SER A 99 23.90 14.32 -1.31
CA SER A 99 23.46 15.70 -1.02
C SER A 99 23.86 16.17 0.37
N GLY A 100 24.40 15.30 1.23
CA GLY A 100 24.79 15.60 2.61
C GLY A 100 23.76 15.25 3.66
N ALA A 101 22.68 14.58 3.26
CA ALA A 101 21.80 13.90 4.19
C ALA A 101 22.62 12.97 5.10
N GLN A 102 22.39 13.02 6.41
CA GLN A 102 23.20 12.29 7.39
C GLN A 102 22.71 10.85 7.55
N GLY A 103 21.39 10.63 7.50
CA GLY A 103 20.78 9.32 7.67
C GLY A 103 21.04 8.72 9.07
N ASP A 104 21.13 9.56 10.10
CA ASP A 104 21.43 9.20 11.49
C ASP A 104 20.19 9.08 12.40
N GLY A 105 18.99 9.36 11.87
CA GLY A 105 17.70 9.35 12.57
C GLY A 105 17.47 10.55 13.50
N VAL A 106 18.37 11.54 13.49
CA VAL A 106 18.37 12.70 14.39
C VAL A 106 18.40 14.01 13.61
N THR A 107 19.25 14.10 12.60
CA THR A 107 19.39 15.26 11.72
C THR A 107 18.27 15.27 10.69
N ASP A 108 17.62 16.42 10.52
CA ASP A 108 16.59 16.60 9.50
C ASP A 108 17.22 16.65 8.10
N ASP A 109 16.88 15.66 7.28
CA ASP A 109 17.42 15.44 5.95
C ASP A 109 16.47 15.93 4.83
N SER A 110 15.30 16.48 5.18
CA SER A 110 14.22 16.79 4.22
C SER A 110 14.67 17.66 3.06
N ALA A 111 15.35 18.77 3.34
CA ALA A 111 15.79 19.72 2.32
C ALA A 111 16.87 19.13 1.40
N PHE A 112 17.81 18.36 1.96
CA PHE A 112 18.87 17.69 1.22
C PHE A 112 18.32 16.64 0.26
N ILE A 113 17.36 15.84 0.72
CA ILE A 113 16.71 14.81 -0.11
C ILE A 113 15.83 15.45 -1.19
N ASN A 114 15.02 16.45 -0.86
CA ASN A 114 14.17 17.13 -1.84
C ASN A 114 14.98 17.79 -2.96
N ALA A 115 16.08 18.46 -2.64
CA ALA A 115 16.98 19.00 -3.65
C ALA A 115 17.60 17.90 -4.53
N MET A 116 18.01 16.78 -3.92
CA MET A 116 18.57 15.63 -4.63
C MET A 116 17.58 15.03 -5.64
N LEU A 117 16.33 14.79 -5.21
CA LEU A 117 15.29 14.22 -6.08
C LEU A 117 14.79 15.20 -7.15
N GLY A 118 14.83 16.51 -6.86
CA GLY A 118 14.55 17.57 -7.82
C GLY A 118 15.58 17.69 -8.94
N ASN A 119 16.79 17.15 -8.75
CA ASN A 119 17.86 17.23 -9.74
C ASN A 119 17.65 16.26 -10.91
N SER A 120 17.53 16.77 -12.13
CA SER A 120 17.29 15.97 -13.35
C SER A 120 18.47 15.11 -13.80
N HIS A 121 19.65 15.23 -13.19
CA HIS A 121 20.84 14.46 -13.56
C HIS A 121 20.72 12.96 -13.26
N ALA A 122 19.92 12.59 -12.25
CA ALA A 122 19.64 11.20 -11.89
C ALA A 122 18.14 10.90 -12.01
N SER A 123 17.80 9.68 -12.39
CA SER A 123 16.44 9.14 -12.31
C SER A 123 16.35 7.94 -11.37
N TRP A 124 17.47 7.42 -10.88
CA TRP A 124 17.52 6.31 -9.94
C TRP A 124 18.32 6.73 -8.71
N PHE A 125 17.66 6.65 -7.56
CA PHE A 125 18.18 7.01 -6.26
C PHE A 125 18.17 5.82 -5.31
N ARG A 126 19.09 5.83 -4.35
CA ARG A 126 19.19 4.80 -3.32
C ARG A 126 19.35 5.39 -1.92
N ILE A 127 18.61 4.81 -0.97
CA ILE A 127 18.86 4.94 0.46
C ILE A 127 19.87 3.85 0.83
N GLU A 128 20.99 4.21 1.45
CA GLU A 128 22.01 3.22 1.82
C GLU A 128 21.55 2.31 2.97
N ASP A 129 22.23 1.18 3.12
CA ASP A 129 22.04 0.28 4.25
C ASP A 129 22.49 0.93 5.57
N GLY A 130 21.78 0.64 6.65
CA GLY A 130 21.97 1.25 7.96
C GLY A 130 21.58 2.72 8.05
N ARG A 131 20.85 3.28 7.07
CA ARG A 131 20.44 4.69 7.06
C ARG A 131 19.02 4.89 7.54
N THR A 132 18.86 5.92 8.37
CA THR A 132 17.56 6.40 8.81
C THR A 132 17.50 7.91 8.61
N HIS A 133 16.75 8.39 7.62
CA HIS A 133 16.62 9.82 7.35
C HIS A 133 15.43 10.38 8.13
N LEU A 134 15.67 11.35 9.01
CA LEU A 134 14.60 12.07 9.69
C LEU A 134 14.04 13.14 8.77
N LEU A 135 12.71 13.23 8.68
CA LEU A 135 11.98 14.15 7.84
C LEU A 135 11.09 15.07 8.70
N SER A 136 11.26 16.38 8.54
CA SER A 136 10.36 17.42 9.05
C SER A 136 9.37 17.92 7.99
N GLU A 137 9.64 17.64 6.71
CA GLU A 137 8.76 17.93 5.57
C GLU A 137 8.65 16.71 4.65
N PRO A 138 7.56 16.58 3.87
CA PRO A 138 7.42 15.48 2.93
C PRO A 138 8.54 15.45 1.89
N ILE A 139 8.98 14.25 1.52
CA ILE A 139 9.73 14.04 0.30
C ILE A 139 8.77 14.22 -0.88
N ARG A 140 9.06 15.19 -1.76
CA ARG A 140 8.22 15.55 -2.90
C ARG A 140 8.77 14.90 -4.17
N ILE A 141 7.96 14.03 -4.77
CA ILE A 141 8.29 13.40 -6.05
C ILE A 141 7.36 13.98 -7.12
N GLY A 142 7.89 14.91 -7.91
CA GLY A 142 7.17 15.61 -8.98
C GLY A 142 7.54 15.17 -10.41
N ARG A 143 8.30 14.07 -10.54
CA ARG A 143 8.72 13.49 -11.83
C ARG A 143 8.94 11.99 -11.71
N VAL A 144 8.99 11.31 -12.85
CA VAL A 144 9.35 9.89 -12.92
C VAL A 144 10.75 9.64 -12.35
N LEU A 145 10.85 8.74 -11.38
CA LEU A 145 12.10 8.25 -10.82
C LEU A 145 11.94 6.87 -10.17
N THR A 146 13.08 6.24 -9.88
CA THR A 146 13.22 5.05 -9.07
C THR A 146 13.89 5.41 -7.75
N LEU A 147 13.29 5.06 -6.61
CA LEU A 147 13.87 5.19 -5.28
C LEU A 147 13.89 3.80 -4.62
N THR A 148 15.09 3.28 -4.37
CA THR A 148 15.29 1.95 -3.76
C THR A 148 16.03 2.06 -2.43
N GLY A 149 15.74 1.19 -1.47
CA GLY A 149 16.58 1.02 -0.28
C GLY A 149 17.40 -0.28 -0.32
N ALA A 150 18.04 -0.59 0.80
CA ALA A 150 18.75 -1.84 1.05
C ALA A 150 17.88 -2.89 1.79
N GLY A 151 16.59 -2.60 1.98
CA GLY A 151 15.61 -3.44 2.67
C GLY A 151 14.76 -2.65 3.66
N VAL A 152 13.58 -3.19 3.99
CA VAL A 152 12.54 -2.54 4.83
C VAL A 152 12.96 -2.14 6.24
N HIS A 153 14.09 -2.66 6.72
CA HIS A 153 14.69 -2.33 8.02
C HIS A 153 16.08 -1.69 7.91
N GLY A 154 16.78 -1.88 6.79
CA GLY A 154 18.12 -1.31 6.56
C GLY A 154 18.08 0.13 6.06
N SER A 155 17.01 0.51 5.38
CA SER A 155 16.82 1.85 4.84
C SER A 155 15.47 2.41 5.29
N VAL A 156 15.49 3.48 6.08
CA VAL A 156 14.29 4.01 6.73
C VAL A 156 14.13 5.50 6.47
N LEU A 157 12.92 5.89 6.08
CA LEU A 157 12.44 7.27 6.13
C LEU A 157 11.61 7.43 7.41
N MET A 158 12.05 8.32 8.30
CA MET A 158 11.42 8.53 9.59
C MET A 158 10.73 9.89 9.63
N VAL A 159 9.47 9.94 10.04
CA VAL A 159 8.78 11.20 10.38
C VAL A 159 8.51 11.27 11.88
N LYS A 160 8.45 12.47 12.45
CA LYS A 160 8.10 12.71 13.88
C LYS A 160 6.95 13.71 14.04
N THR A 161 6.18 13.92 12.98
CA THR A 161 5.07 14.87 12.91
C THR A 161 3.92 14.26 12.09
N SER A 162 2.80 14.98 11.98
CA SER A 162 1.65 14.58 11.15
C SER A 162 1.79 15.12 9.72
N ILE A 163 2.75 14.57 8.97
CA ILE A 163 3.02 14.90 7.56
C ILE A 163 3.03 13.63 6.72
N ASP A 164 2.91 13.79 5.40
CA ASP A 164 3.25 12.72 4.48
C ASP A 164 4.76 12.45 4.55
N ALA A 165 5.20 11.19 4.61
CA ALA A 165 6.64 10.91 4.48
C ALA A 165 7.07 11.03 3.01
N ILE A 166 6.30 10.44 2.10
CA ILE A 166 6.44 10.60 0.65
C ILE A 166 5.14 11.15 0.08
N HIS A 167 5.24 12.25 -0.67
CA HIS A 167 4.16 12.78 -1.48
C HIS A 167 4.58 12.75 -2.96
N ALA A 168 4.07 11.77 -3.69
CA ALA A 168 4.24 11.68 -5.13
C ALA A 168 3.05 12.34 -5.84
N ALA A 169 3.34 13.38 -6.62
CA ALA A 169 2.36 14.11 -7.40
C ALA A 169 2.91 14.30 -8.81
N LEU A 170 2.42 13.50 -9.76
CA LEU A 170 2.92 13.44 -11.14
C LEU A 170 1.84 13.99 -12.09
N PRO A 171 1.69 15.32 -12.24
CA PRO A 171 0.51 15.95 -12.83
C PRO A 171 0.30 15.74 -14.35
N SER A 172 0.77 14.65 -14.95
CA SER A 172 0.48 14.32 -16.35
C SER A 172 0.14 12.83 -16.51
N GLY A 173 -0.96 12.52 -17.20
CA GLY A 173 -1.35 11.15 -17.57
C GLY A 173 -0.39 10.46 -18.54
N ALA A 174 0.75 11.09 -18.86
CA ALA A 174 1.79 10.59 -19.77
C ALA A 174 3.11 10.25 -19.06
N GLU A 175 3.27 10.60 -17.78
CA GLU A 175 4.48 10.33 -17.01
C GLU A 175 4.38 8.97 -16.31
N THR A 176 4.97 7.96 -16.95
CA THR A 176 4.95 6.56 -16.52
C THR A 176 6.14 6.21 -15.63
N GLY A 177 5.97 5.41 -14.59
CA GLY A 177 7.08 4.59 -14.04
C GLY A 177 7.76 5.08 -12.77
N LEU A 178 7.02 5.73 -11.85
CA LEU A 178 7.48 5.84 -10.47
C LEU A 178 7.73 4.44 -9.90
N HIS A 179 8.93 4.18 -9.38
CA HIS A 179 9.24 2.92 -8.71
C HIS A 179 9.80 3.18 -7.31
N LEU A 180 9.09 2.73 -6.28
CA LEU A 180 9.52 2.77 -4.89
C LEU A 180 9.77 1.35 -4.38
N ALA A 181 10.95 1.04 -3.85
CA ALA A 181 11.21 -0.32 -3.37
C ALA A 181 12.18 -0.45 -2.20
N ASP A 182 12.03 -1.52 -1.44
CA ASP A 182 13.03 -2.03 -0.48
C ASP A 182 13.39 -1.04 0.64
N PHE A 183 12.42 -0.32 1.20
CA PHE A 183 12.64 0.56 2.35
C PHE A 183 11.44 0.62 3.31
N GLY A 184 11.70 1.14 4.50
CA GLY A 184 10.69 1.39 5.53
C GLY A 184 10.31 2.86 5.63
N VAL A 185 9.04 3.14 5.92
CA VAL A 185 8.52 4.43 6.38
C VAL A 185 8.04 4.24 7.81
N VAL A 186 8.54 5.04 8.74
CA VAL A 186 8.22 4.92 10.16
C VAL A 186 7.85 6.28 10.72
N ASN A 187 6.66 6.40 11.31
CA ASN A 187 6.34 7.52 12.16
C ASN A 187 6.76 7.22 13.61
N ALA A 188 7.73 7.96 14.12
CA ALA A 188 8.32 7.78 15.44
C ALA A 188 7.78 8.77 16.49
N MET A 189 6.54 9.25 16.34
CA MET A 189 5.94 10.15 17.33
C MET A 189 5.84 9.49 18.72
N PRO A 190 6.27 10.17 19.81
CA PRO A 190 6.33 9.59 21.15
C PRO A 190 4.96 9.32 21.80
N ASP A 191 3.93 10.04 21.39
CA ASP A 191 2.57 10.04 21.96
C ASP A 191 1.58 9.14 21.21
N GLY A 192 2.08 8.36 20.24
CA GLY A 192 1.47 7.08 19.86
C GLY A 192 0.36 7.13 18.81
N ALA A 193 -0.03 8.28 18.29
CA ALA A 193 -0.94 8.34 17.15
C ALA A 193 -0.66 9.56 16.26
N ALA A 194 -0.46 9.34 14.96
CA ALA A 194 -0.54 10.41 13.99
C ALA A 194 -1.93 11.04 13.97
N ALA A 195 -1.99 12.37 13.88
CA ALA A 195 -3.24 13.10 13.71
C ALA A 195 -3.56 13.37 12.21
N GLY A 196 -2.64 13.02 11.33
CA GLY A 196 -2.72 13.18 9.87
C GLY A 196 -1.42 12.71 9.21
N GLY A 197 -1.37 12.76 7.88
CA GLY A 197 -0.18 12.43 7.09
C GLY A 197 -0.08 10.96 6.68
N ASP A 198 0.21 10.74 5.41
CA ASP A 198 0.29 9.42 4.81
C ASP A 198 1.73 8.88 4.87
N GLY A 199 1.90 7.56 5.04
CA GLY A 199 3.22 6.97 4.85
C GLY A 199 3.71 7.18 3.42
N ILE A 200 2.85 6.86 2.46
CA ILE A 200 3.03 7.19 1.05
C ILE A 200 1.70 7.74 0.50
N ARG A 201 1.75 8.94 -0.07
CA ARG A 201 0.65 9.55 -0.82
C ARG A 201 0.95 9.50 -2.32
N LEU A 202 0.08 8.83 -3.07
CA LEU A 202 0.04 8.84 -4.53
C LEU A 202 -1.09 9.77 -4.97
N HIS A 203 -0.74 10.91 -5.54
CA HIS A 203 -1.70 11.87 -6.06
C HIS A 203 -1.52 12.03 -7.56
N GLN A 204 -2.58 11.81 -8.34
CA GLN A 204 -2.52 11.91 -9.81
C GLN A 204 -1.41 11.05 -10.42
N THR A 205 -1.15 9.87 -9.84
CA THR A 205 -0.03 9.02 -10.25
C THR A 205 -0.49 7.89 -11.16
N TYR A 206 0.21 7.68 -12.27
CA TYR A 206 -0.07 6.63 -13.24
C TYR A 206 1.10 5.65 -13.35
N LEU A 207 0.80 4.35 -13.45
CA LEU A 207 1.82 3.31 -13.64
C LEU A 207 2.90 3.31 -12.54
N ALA A 208 2.52 3.62 -11.31
CA ALA A 208 3.43 3.47 -10.17
C ALA A 208 3.65 2.00 -9.85
N LYS A 209 4.86 1.69 -9.42
CA LYS A 209 5.24 0.40 -8.84
C LYS A 209 5.76 0.61 -7.43
N LEU A 210 5.16 -0.05 -6.46
CA LEU A 210 5.65 -0.12 -5.09
C LEU A 210 6.00 -1.57 -4.81
N SER A 211 7.21 -1.86 -4.32
CA SER A 211 7.62 -3.24 -4.05
C SER A 211 8.43 -3.41 -2.77
N ASN A 212 8.06 -4.36 -1.92
CA ASN A 212 8.74 -4.64 -0.65
C ASN A 212 8.87 -3.38 0.23
N ILE A 213 7.74 -2.81 0.60
CA ILE A 213 7.64 -1.60 1.42
C ILE A 213 7.09 -1.94 2.80
N ARG A 214 7.63 -1.30 3.84
CA ARG A 214 7.07 -1.35 5.20
C ARG A 214 6.66 0.03 5.66
N ILE A 215 5.43 0.17 6.17
CA ILE A 215 4.91 1.44 6.70
C ILE A 215 4.41 1.22 8.12
N VAL A 216 4.83 2.07 9.05
CA VAL A 216 4.50 1.91 10.48
C VAL A 216 4.04 3.21 11.11
N ASN A 217 2.96 3.12 11.90
CA ASN A 217 2.48 4.17 12.79
C ASN A 217 2.07 5.50 12.11
N CYS A 218 1.74 5.47 10.82
CA CYS A 218 1.28 6.65 10.08
C CYS A 218 -0.23 6.89 10.27
N TRP A 219 -0.78 8.02 9.81
CA TRP A 219 -2.24 8.19 9.84
C TRP A 219 -2.91 7.26 8.84
N ASN A 220 -2.47 7.33 7.58
CA ASN A 220 -2.72 6.28 6.59
C ASN A 220 -1.40 5.60 6.19
N GLY A 221 -1.46 4.33 5.80
CA GLY A 221 -0.30 3.62 5.27
C GLY A 221 0.02 4.07 3.85
N LEU A 222 -0.75 3.56 2.88
CA LEU A 222 -0.74 4.00 1.49
C LEU A 222 -2.06 4.70 1.18
N HIS A 223 -1.97 5.89 0.61
CA HIS A 223 -3.12 6.68 0.20
C HIS A 223 -3.00 7.01 -1.28
N ALA A 224 -3.97 6.56 -2.09
CA ALA A 224 -4.02 6.86 -3.51
C ALA A 224 -5.28 7.67 -3.85
N THR A 225 -5.05 8.77 -4.57
CA THR A 225 -6.07 9.74 -4.95
C THR A 225 -5.84 10.12 -6.42
N TRP A 226 -6.85 10.02 -7.28
CA TRP A 226 -6.73 10.22 -8.74
C TRP A 226 -5.62 9.39 -9.41
N SER A 227 -5.34 8.18 -8.91
CA SER A 227 -4.20 7.39 -9.35
C SER A 227 -4.65 6.11 -10.04
N ALA A 228 -3.94 5.71 -11.10
CA ALA A 228 -4.36 4.57 -11.91
C ALA A 228 -3.21 3.65 -12.30
N LEU A 229 -3.57 2.43 -12.74
CA LEU A 229 -2.62 1.44 -13.28
C LEU A 229 -1.46 1.14 -12.32
N THR A 230 -1.69 1.24 -11.01
CA THR A 230 -0.66 1.13 -9.98
C THR A 230 -0.50 -0.32 -9.54
N ASN A 231 0.74 -0.79 -9.47
CA ASN A 231 1.07 -2.13 -8.97
C ASN A 231 1.79 -2.03 -7.62
N VAL A 232 1.19 -2.61 -6.59
CA VAL A 232 1.77 -2.74 -5.26
C VAL A 232 2.04 -4.22 -5.00
N ASP A 233 3.31 -4.57 -4.81
CA ASP A 233 3.76 -5.95 -4.61
C ASP A 233 4.52 -6.07 -3.29
N THR A 234 4.00 -6.84 -2.34
CA THR A 234 4.60 -7.00 -1.01
C THR A 234 4.67 -5.68 -0.23
N ILE A 235 3.63 -5.41 0.56
CA ILE A 235 3.57 -4.24 1.44
C ILE A 235 3.13 -4.63 2.86
N HIS A 236 3.85 -4.15 3.87
CA HIS A 236 3.55 -4.38 5.28
C HIS A 236 3.17 -3.07 5.97
N ILE A 237 1.92 -2.94 6.39
CA ILE A 237 1.38 -1.72 7.00
C ILE A 237 0.93 -2.04 8.42
N LEU A 238 1.54 -1.41 9.42
CA LEU A 238 1.32 -1.76 10.82
C LEU A 238 1.05 -0.52 11.68
N GLY A 239 0.01 -0.60 12.52
CA GLY A 239 -0.30 0.41 13.52
C GLY A 239 -0.71 1.76 12.93
N CYS A 240 -1.20 1.81 11.69
CA CYS A 240 -1.75 3.05 11.16
C CYS A 240 -3.04 3.42 11.91
N VAL A 241 -3.33 4.71 12.07
CA VAL A 241 -4.45 5.16 12.93
C VAL A 241 -5.79 5.11 12.20
N ASN A 242 -5.83 5.63 10.97
CA ASN A 242 -7.04 5.69 10.15
C ASN A 242 -7.13 4.48 9.23
N ALA A 243 -6.36 4.45 8.15
CA ALA A 243 -6.43 3.38 7.16
C ALA A 243 -5.07 2.73 6.86
N GLY A 244 -5.04 1.43 6.64
CA GLY A 244 -3.87 0.77 6.05
C GLY A 244 -3.70 1.18 4.59
N LEU A 245 -4.70 0.86 3.78
CA LEU A 245 -4.88 1.32 2.40
C LEU A 245 -6.09 2.25 2.33
N LEU A 246 -5.89 3.46 1.81
CA LEU A 246 -6.95 4.42 1.54
C LEU A 246 -6.98 4.73 0.04
N PHE A 247 -8.14 4.53 -0.56
CA PHE A 247 -8.45 4.92 -1.92
C PHE A 247 -9.62 5.88 -1.87
N ASP A 248 -9.40 7.13 -2.25
CA ASP A 248 -10.42 8.17 -2.24
C ASP A 248 -10.24 9.15 -3.40
N GLY A 249 -11.25 9.98 -3.63
CA GLY A 249 -11.17 11.18 -4.44
C GLY A 249 -10.69 10.94 -5.88
N GLY A 250 -11.61 11.06 -6.85
CA GLY A 250 -11.24 11.01 -8.26
C GLY A 250 -10.99 9.60 -8.79
N ASN A 251 -10.77 9.50 -10.10
CA ASN A 251 -10.72 8.23 -10.84
C ASN A 251 -9.53 7.35 -10.40
N ASN A 252 -9.72 6.49 -9.40
CA ASN A 252 -8.75 5.48 -9.00
C ASN A 252 -9.12 4.16 -9.66
N PHE A 253 -8.41 3.77 -10.72
CA PHE A 253 -8.75 2.60 -11.51
C PHE A 253 -7.55 1.71 -11.83
N ASP A 254 -7.79 0.43 -12.06
CA ASP A 254 -6.77 -0.57 -12.43
C ASP A 254 -5.62 -0.69 -11.41
N ILE A 255 -5.91 -0.54 -10.12
CA ILE A 255 -4.91 -0.70 -9.07
C ILE A 255 -4.85 -2.16 -8.63
N ARG A 256 -3.65 -2.75 -8.68
CA ARG A 256 -3.39 -4.11 -8.19
C ARG A 256 -2.53 -4.08 -6.93
N VAL A 257 -2.99 -4.73 -5.88
CA VAL A 257 -2.28 -4.91 -4.61
C VAL A 257 -2.14 -6.40 -4.33
N THR A 258 -0.90 -6.90 -4.31
CA THR A 258 -0.58 -8.31 -4.10
C THR A 258 0.38 -8.47 -2.93
N GLY A 259 0.21 -9.52 -2.12
CA GLY A 259 1.18 -9.89 -1.08
C GLY A 259 1.19 -8.93 0.11
N PHE A 260 0.05 -8.42 0.56
CA PHE A 260 0.00 -7.39 1.60
C PHE A 260 -0.25 -7.95 3.01
N THR A 261 0.26 -7.27 4.03
CA THR A 261 -0.12 -7.48 5.44
C THR A 261 -0.48 -6.14 6.06
N ILE A 262 -1.70 -6.03 6.56
CA ILE A 262 -2.21 -4.81 7.19
C ILE A 262 -2.66 -5.15 8.60
N GLY A 263 -2.13 -4.44 9.59
CA GLY A 263 -2.39 -4.66 11.01
C GLY A 263 -2.77 -3.38 11.76
N GLY A 264 -3.93 -3.36 12.42
CA GLY A 264 -4.35 -2.26 13.30
C GLY A 264 -5.12 -1.13 12.60
N GLY A 265 -5.47 -0.08 13.34
CA GLY A 265 -6.17 1.09 12.82
C GLY A 265 -7.69 0.96 12.73
N THR A 266 -8.32 2.00 12.17
CA THR A 266 -9.78 2.00 11.97
C THR A 266 -10.17 1.12 10.78
N PHE A 267 -9.47 1.24 9.66
CA PHE A 267 -9.74 0.51 8.43
C PHE A 267 -8.48 -0.21 7.97
N ALA A 268 -8.53 -1.50 7.66
CA ALA A 268 -7.41 -2.12 6.96
C ALA A 268 -7.41 -1.63 5.50
N ILE A 269 -8.56 -1.73 4.82
CA ILE A 269 -8.79 -1.20 3.48
C ILE A 269 -10.02 -0.30 3.51
N ARG A 270 -9.88 0.93 3.01
CA ARG A 270 -10.99 1.87 2.82
C ARG A 270 -11.05 2.31 1.35
N MET A 271 -12.23 2.19 0.77
CA MET A 271 -12.52 2.56 -0.62
C MET A 271 -13.71 3.51 -0.63
N ASP A 272 -13.45 4.76 -0.98
CA ASP A 272 -14.47 5.80 -1.08
C ASP A 272 -14.77 6.09 -2.57
N ASP A 273 -15.11 7.33 -2.92
CA ASP A 273 -15.53 7.70 -4.27
C ASP A 273 -14.54 7.29 -5.37
N MET A 274 -15.08 6.85 -6.51
CA MET A 274 -14.40 6.59 -7.77
C MET A 274 -13.28 5.53 -7.68
N CYS A 275 -13.50 4.48 -6.87
CA CYS A 275 -12.64 3.30 -6.85
C CYS A 275 -13.16 2.25 -7.85
N ASP A 276 -12.46 2.05 -8.95
CA ASP A 276 -12.86 1.15 -10.05
C ASP A 276 -11.78 0.08 -10.32
N GLU A 277 -12.20 -1.10 -10.79
CA GLU A 277 -11.33 -2.19 -11.26
C GLU A 277 -10.12 -2.50 -10.36
N MET A 278 -10.31 -2.46 -9.03
CA MET A 278 -9.23 -2.73 -8.09
C MET A 278 -9.10 -4.24 -7.79
N ILE A 279 -7.86 -4.73 -7.74
CA ILE A 279 -7.57 -6.15 -7.53
C ILE A 279 -6.67 -6.32 -6.31
N PHE A 280 -7.15 -7.05 -5.31
CA PHE A 280 -6.42 -7.40 -4.10
C PHE A 280 -6.18 -8.90 -4.04
N THR A 281 -4.92 -9.35 -3.99
CA THR A 281 -4.61 -10.78 -3.93
C THR A 281 -3.58 -11.15 -2.87
N ASP A 282 -3.74 -12.35 -2.30
CA ASP A 282 -2.72 -12.97 -1.43
C ASP A 282 -2.34 -12.09 -0.24
N GLY A 283 -3.34 -11.54 0.45
CA GLY A 283 -3.14 -10.56 1.52
C GLY A 283 -3.80 -10.92 2.85
N VAL A 284 -3.39 -10.22 3.90
CA VAL A 284 -3.93 -10.36 5.26
C VAL A 284 -4.30 -9.00 5.80
N CYS A 285 -5.54 -8.86 6.26
CA CYS A 285 -6.05 -7.72 7.03
C CYS A 285 -6.35 -8.21 8.45
N SER A 286 -5.76 -7.58 9.47
CA SER A 286 -5.97 -7.98 10.85
C SER A 286 -5.98 -6.85 11.87
N SER A 287 -6.67 -7.07 12.98
CA SER A 287 -6.67 -6.19 14.16
C SER A 287 -7.16 -4.77 13.91
N SER A 288 -7.73 -4.48 12.74
CA SER A 288 -8.40 -3.22 12.43
C SER A 288 -9.84 -3.22 12.95
N ARG A 289 -10.46 -2.04 13.07
CA ARG A 289 -11.90 -1.99 13.38
C ARG A 289 -12.76 -2.54 12.23
N TYR A 290 -12.37 -2.28 10.99
CA TYR A 290 -12.99 -2.82 9.78
C TYR A 290 -11.91 -3.43 8.90
N ALA A 291 -12.13 -4.65 8.40
CA ALA A 291 -11.21 -5.29 7.48
C ALA A 291 -11.32 -4.71 6.06
N LEU A 292 -12.54 -4.41 5.63
CA LEU A 292 -12.84 -3.64 4.43
C LEU A 292 -14.01 -2.70 4.72
N TYR A 293 -13.89 -1.45 4.29
CA TYR A 293 -14.96 -0.47 4.39
C TYR A 293 -15.12 0.24 3.05
N THR A 294 -16.37 0.30 2.59
CA THR A 294 -16.73 1.05 1.38
C THR A 294 -17.75 2.14 1.73
N ASP A 295 -17.64 3.27 1.04
CA ASP A 295 -18.65 4.32 1.03
C ASP A 295 -18.55 5.11 -0.28
N ALA A 296 -19.53 5.98 -0.51
CA ALA A 296 -19.50 6.96 -1.58
C ALA A 296 -20.32 8.20 -1.17
N THR A 297 -19.99 9.36 -1.73
CA THR A 297 -20.79 10.57 -1.57
C THR A 297 -22.24 10.31 -1.99
N ASN A 298 -22.43 9.68 -3.15
CA ASN A 298 -23.72 9.23 -3.64
C ASN A 298 -23.58 7.86 -4.31
N TYR A 299 -24.67 7.09 -4.31
CA TYR A 299 -24.73 5.86 -5.08
C TYR A 299 -25.05 6.18 -6.55
N ALA A 300 -24.00 6.42 -7.34
CA ALA A 300 -24.11 6.74 -8.75
C ALA A 300 -22.93 6.15 -9.53
N VAL A 301 -23.16 5.88 -10.83
CA VAL A 301 -22.13 5.44 -11.78
C VAL A 301 -21.00 6.47 -11.84
N ASN A 302 -19.75 6.02 -11.98
CA ASN A 302 -18.54 6.86 -11.90
C ASN A 302 -18.38 7.60 -10.56
N LEU A 303 -19.03 7.15 -9.49
CA LEU A 303 -18.83 7.71 -8.14
C LEU A 303 -18.70 6.61 -7.10
N ARG A 304 -19.55 5.58 -7.13
CA ARG A 304 -19.42 4.44 -6.20
C ARG A 304 -18.16 3.62 -6.47
N PRO A 305 -17.63 2.91 -5.46
CA PRO A 305 -16.73 1.79 -5.70
C PRO A 305 -17.38 0.73 -6.60
N GLU A 306 -16.69 0.30 -7.66
CA GLU A 306 -17.18 -0.70 -8.60
C GLU A 306 -16.11 -1.64 -9.17
N PHE A 307 -16.53 -2.81 -9.67
CA PHE A 307 -15.70 -3.82 -10.36
C PHE A 307 -14.47 -4.32 -9.58
N CYS A 308 -14.55 -4.32 -8.25
CA CYS A 308 -13.43 -4.68 -7.38
C CYS A 308 -13.37 -6.18 -7.06
N ARG A 309 -12.15 -6.73 -6.95
CA ARG A 309 -11.92 -8.16 -6.73
C ARG A 309 -10.94 -8.42 -5.60
N PHE A 310 -11.30 -9.35 -4.73
CA PHE A 310 -10.48 -9.84 -3.63
C PHE A 310 -10.29 -11.34 -3.81
N ALA A 311 -9.06 -11.81 -3.96
CA ALA A 311 -8.78 -13.22 -4.16
C ALA A 311 -7.74 -13.74 -3.16
N ARG A 312 -8.08 -14.80 -2.41
CA ARG A 312 -7.21 -15.40 -1.38
C ARG A 312 -6.75 -14.38 -0.33
N VAL A 313 -7.65 -13.48 0.06
CA VAL A 313 -7.43 -12.50 1.13
C VAL A 313 -8.01 -13.02 2.45
N SER A 314 -7.22 -12.90 3.52
CA SER A 314 -7.64 -13.23 4.88
C SER A 314 -8.01 -11.96 5.65
N PHE A 315 -9.28 -11.85 6.02
CA PHE A 315 -9.85 -10.83 6.88
C PHE A 315 -10.04 -11.43 8.27
N ASP A 316 -9.04 -11.32 9.15
CA ASP A 316 -9.01 -12.03 10.43
C ASP A 316 -8.81 -11.12 11.63
N SER A 317 -9.51 -11.39 12.73
CA SER A 317 -9.36 -10.67 14.01
C SER A 317 -9.61 -9.15 13.92
N CYS A 318 -10.40 -8.70 12.94
CA CYS A 318 -10.94 -7.34 12.92
C CYS A 318 -12.23 -7.26 13.75
N VAL A 319 -12.56 -6.07 14.29
CA VAL A 319 -13.79 -5.86 15.09
C VAL A 319 -15.02 -6.20 14.26
N ASN A 320 -15.12 -5.58 13.09
CA ASN A 320 -16.05 -5.88 12.00
C ASN A 320 -15.24 -6.40 10.80
N GLY A 321 -15.80 -7.32 10.02
CA GLY A 321 -15.15 -7.76 8.79
C GLY A 321 -15.37 -6.78 7.65
N LEU A 322 -16.23 -7.15 6.72
CA LEU A 322 -16.51 -6.39 5.50
C LEU A 322 -17.74 -5.50 5.71
N ASP A 323 -17.62 -4.19 5.56
CA ASP A 323 -18.73 -3.23 5.58
C ASP A 323 -18.91 -2.64 4.18
N LEU A 324 -19.87 -3.20 3.45
CA LEU A 324 -20.12 -2.93 2.03
C LEU A 324 -21.35 -2.03 1.85
N ALA A 325 -21.13 -0.75 1.58
CA ALA A 325 -22.17 0.25 1.41
C ALA A 325 -21.87 1.15 0.21
N LYS A 326 -22.89 1.44 -0.60
CA LYS A 326 -22.78 2.32 -1.75
C LYS A 326 -21.76 1.83 -2.78
N CYS A 327 -21.70 0.52 -3.02
CA CYS A 327 -20.80 -0.11 -3.98
C CYS A 327 -21.53 -1.11 -4.89
N THR A 328 -20.88 -1.54 -5.98
CA THR A 328 -21.42 -2.55 -6.90
C THR A 328 -20.32 -3.46 -7.46
N ASP A 329 -20.67 -4.65 -7.94
CA ASP A 329 -19.77 -5.52 -8.71
C ASP A 329 -18.50 -5.93 -7.93
N PHE A 330 -18.67 -6.35 -6.68
CA PHE A 330 -17.56 -6.85 -5.84
C PHE A 330 -17.52 -8.37 -5.85
N VAL A 331 -16.33 -8.95 -6.07
CA VAL A 331 -16.12 -10.40 -6.03
C VAL A 331 -15.09 -10.76 -4.96
N PHE A 332 -15.48 -11.66 -4.06
CA PHE A 332 -14.63 -12.25 -3.02
C PHE A 332 -14.41 -13.74 -3.31
N ASP A 333 -13.26 -14.06 -3.89
CA ASP A 333 -12.89 -15.41 -4.34
C ASP A 333 -11.88 -16.07 -3.40
N ALA A 334 -12.26 -17.23 -2.85
CA ALA A 334 -11.44 -18.03 -1.95
C ALA A 334 -10.88 -17.23 -0.74
N CYS A 335 -11.65 -16.25 -0.24
CA CYS A 335 -11.29 -15.46 0.92
C CYS A 335 -11.53 -16.22 2.24
N PHE A 336 -10.94 -15.72 3.31
CA PHE A 336 -11.19 -16.17 4.68
C PHE A 336 -11.67 -14.98 5.52
N VAL A 337 -12.85 -15.10 6.13
CA VAL A 337 -13.47 -14.03 6.93
C VAL A 337 -13.71 -14.55 8.34
N SER A 338 -12.99 -14.00 9.31
CA SER A 338 -13.02 -14.38 10.72
C SER A 338 -12.88 -13.14 11.60
N CYS A 339 -14.00 -12.47 11.87
CA CYS A 339 -14.00 -11.17 12.54
C CYS A 339 -14.86 -11.19 13.81
N ARG A 340 -14.39 -10.49 14.85
CA ARG A 340 -14.95 -10.50 16.20
C ARG A 340 -14.66 -9.16 16.88
N PRO A 341 -15.58 -8.60 17.68
CA PRO A 341 -16.78 -9.23 18.23
C PRO A 341 -18.06 -9.08 17.38
N GLU A 342 -17.98 -8.54 16.18
CA GLU A 342 -19.16 -8.23 15.36
C GLU A 342 -19.41 -9.28 14.27
N ASN A 343 -19.99 -8.85 13.14
CA ASN A 343 -20.33 -9.69 11.99
C ASN A 343 -19.12 -9.87 11.06
N GLY A 344 -19.11 -10.97 10.30
CA GLY A 344 -18.10 -11.21 9.26
C GLY A 344 -18.28 -10.29 8.03
N ALA A 345 -19.51 -10.10 7.56
CA ALA A 345 -19.82 -9.15 6.50
C ALA A 345 -21.18 -8.47 6.71
N GLU A 346 -21.27 -7.20 6.34
CA GLU A 346 -22.47 -6.38 6.34
C GLU A 346 -22.62 -5.74 4.96
N ILE A 347 -23.68 -6.10 4.25
CA ILE A 347 -23.89 -5.74 2.85
C ILE A 347 -25.15 -4.90 2.77
N GLY A 348 -25.06 -3.67 2.28
CA GLY A 348 -26.22 -2.80 2.09
C GLY A 348 -26.92 -2.35 3.38
N ILE A 349 -26.22 -2.33 4.52
CA ILE A 349 -26.77 -1.85 5.80
C ILE A 349 -26.83 -0.32 5.82
N ARG A 350 -25.77 0.35 5.35
CA ARG A 350 -25.64 1.81 5.41
C ARG A 350 -26.03 2.55 4.12
N GLY A 351 -26.16 1.85 3.00
CA GLY A 351 -26.47 2.45 1.70
C GLY A 351 -26.85 1.40 0.66
N PRO A 352 -27.34 1.81 -0.54
CA PRO A 352 -27.58 0.89 -1.65
C PRO A 352 -26.33 0.10 -2.02
N THR A 353 -26.43 -1.19 -2.25
CA THR A 353 -25.31 -2.05 -2.63
C THR A 353 -25.84 -3.14 -3.58
N GLU A 354 -25.18 -3.40 -4.70
CA GLU A 354 -25.69 -4.38 -5.70
C GLU A 354 -24.57 -5.29 -6.23
N ASN A 355 -24.93 -6.44 -6.81
CA ASN A 355 -24.00 -7.38 -7.45
C ASN A 355 -22.76 -7.74 -6.59
N ILE A 356 -23.00 -8.32 -5.42
CA ILE A 356 -21.94 -8.75 -4.49
C ILE A 356 -21.83 -10.27 -4.50
N GLN A 357 -20.65 -10.79 -4.81
CA GLN A 357 -20.42 -12.22 -5.00
C GLN A 357 -19.36 -12.74 -4.04
N PHE A 358 -19.71 -13.78 -3.29
CA PHE A 358 -18.77 -14.57 -2.50
C PHE A 358 -18.63 -15.95 -3.13
N VAL A 359 -17.43 -16.27 -3.61
CA VAL A 359 -17.13 -17.53 -4.29
C VAL A 359 -16.08 -18.29 -3.50
N ALA A 360 -16.38 -19.53 -3.11
CA ALA A 360 -15.48 -20.39 -2.33
C ALA A 360 -14.94 -19.75 -1.01
N THR A 361 -15.57 -18.67 -0.55
CA THR A 361 -15.16 -17.93 0.65
C THR A 361 -15.54 -18.70 1.92
N THR A 362 -14.66 -18.70 2.91
CA THR A 362 -14.89 -19.29 4.21
C THR A 362 -15.20 -18.21 5.24
N PHE A 363 -16.42 -18.24 5.79
CA PHE A 363 -16.80 -17.46 6.97
C PHE A 363 -16.69 -18.32 8.21
N PHE A 364 -15.79 -17.94 9.10
CA PHE A 364 -15.43 -18.73 10.26
C PHE A 364 -15.45 -17.90 11.54
N ASN A 365 -15.98 -18.45 12.63
CA ASN A 365 -15.79 -17.89 13.98
C ASN A 365 -16.25 -16.42 14.12
N GLY A 366 -17.24 -16.02 13.33
CA GLY A 366 -17.94 -14.76 13.51
C GLY A 366 -18.65 -14.76 14.86
N ALA A 367 -18.40 -13.73 15.67
CA ALA A 367 -19.00 -13.62 16.99
C ALA A 367 -20.53 -13.46 16.90
N LYS A 368 -21.00 -12.65 15.95
CA LYS A 368 -22.42 -12.56 15.57
C LYS A 368 -22.67 -13.36 14.29
N SER A 369 -23.24 -12.76 13.25
CA SER A 369 -23.52 -13.44 11.99
C SER A 369 -22.26 -13.56 11.13
N ALA A 370 -22.21 -14.60 10.30
CA ALA A 370 -21.20 -14.74 9.25
C ALA A 370 -21.33 -13.60 8.24
N ALA A 371 -22.55 -13.35 7.78
CA ALA A 371 -22.88 -12.22 6.94
C ALA A 371 -24.34 -11.76 7.17
N ILE A 372 -24.59 -10.47 6.94
CA ILE A 372 -25.91 -9.84 6.92
C ILE A 372 -26.08 -9.10 5.59
N VAL A 373 -27.12 -9.47 4.85
CA VAL A 373 -27.58 -8.81 3.63
C VAL A 373 -28.75 -7.90 4.01
N GLY A 374 -28.50 -6.59 4.01
CA GLY A 374 -29.40 -5.54 4.45
C GLY A 374 -30.52 -5.22 3.46
N ALA A 375 -31.48 -4.42 3.91
CA ALA A 375 -32.66 -4.02 3.11
C ALA A 375 -32.33 -3.19 1.85
N ARG A 376 -31.10 -2.67 1.74
CA ARG A 376 -30.64 -1.89 0.59
C ARG A 376 -29.65 -2.66 -0.30
N ALA A 377 -29.46 -3.94 -0.02
CA ALA A 377 -28.66 -4.82 -0.86
C ALA A 377 -29.54 -5.47 -1.93
N ASP A 378 -29.03 -5.63 -3.15
CA ASP A 378 -29.62 -6.40 -4.24
C ASP A 378 -28.56 -7.28 -4.92
N ASP A 379 -29.00 -8.29 -5.66
CA ASP A 379 -28.17 -9.23 -6.43
C ASP A 379 -26.95 -9.74 -5.66
N THR A 380 -27.17 -10.34 -4.49
CA THR A 380 -26.09 -10.90 -3.66
C THR A 380 -26.01 -12.42 -3.82
N ASP A 381 -24.84 -12.95 -4.21
CA ASP A 381 -24.58 -14.39 -4.38
C ASP A 381 -23.57 -14.92 -3.37
N PHE A 382 -23.89 -16.08 -2.81
CA PHE A 382 -22.95 -16.93 -2.09
C PHE A 382 -22.89 -18.28 -2.81
N HIS A 383 -21.75 -18.54 -3.45
CA HIS A 383 -21.48 -19.74 -4.22
C HIS A 383 -20.32 -20.55 -3.62
N ALA A 384 -20.56 -21.83 -3.33
CA ALA A 384 -19.57 -22.76 -2.80
C ALA A 384 -18.86 -22.28 -1.51
N CYS A 385 -19.48 -21.39 -0.74
CA CYS A 385 -18.96 -20.87 0.51
C CYS A 385 -19.05 -21.90 1.64
N LYS A 386 -18.22 -21.69 2.67
CA LYS A 386 -18.26 -22.43 3.93
C LYS A 386 -18.62 -21.50 5.07
N PHE A 387 -19.68 -21.83 5.79
CA PHE A 387 -20.12 -21.12 6.99
C PHE A 387 -19.90 -22.04 8.19
N VAL A 388 -18.89 -21.74 9.00
CA VAL A 388 -18.43 -22.63 10.06
C VAL A 388 -18.33 -21.88 11.39
N SER A 389 -19.01 -22.35 12.41
CA SER A 389 -18.85 -21.83 13.78
C SER A 389 -19.13 -20.34 13.92
N ASN A 390 -20.20 -19.83 13.32
CA ASN A 390 -20.62 -18.44 13.50
C ASN A 390 -21.72 -18.34 14.58
N GLY A 391 -21.90 -17.16 15.15
CA GLY A 391 -22.81 -16.91 16.28
C GLY A 391 -22.21 -17.25 17.63
N THR A 392 -20.88 -17.17 17.77
CA THR A 392 -20.17 -17.66 18.96
C THR A 392 -20.27 -16.75 20.19
N ALA A 393 -20.78 -15.52 20.05
CA ALA A 393 -20.92 -14.58 21.16
C ALA A 393 -21.98 -15.03 22.16
N GLN A 394 -23.05 -15.67 21.69
CA GLN A 394 -24.10 -16.20 22.55
C GLN A 394 -24.86 -17.34 21.86
N PRO A 395 -25.03 -18.51 22.52
CA PRO A 395 -25.74 -19.63 21.95
C PRO A 395 -27.19 -19.28 21.60
N ASN A 396 -27.65 -19.69 20.43
CA ASN A 396 -29.01 -19.48 19.91
C ASN A 396 -29.46 -18.01 19.83
N ALA A 397 -28.52 -17.06 19.91
CA ALA A 397 -28.84 -15.63 19.85
C ALA A 397 -28.80 -15.09 18.41
N TYR A 398 -27.85 -15.56 17.61
CA TYR A 398 -27.56 -15.01 16.27
C TYR A 398 -27.79 -16.07 15.19
N ASP A 399 -28.17 -15.59 14.01
CA ASP A 399 -28.29 -16.42 12.80
C ASP A 399 -26.94 -16.46 12.07
N THR A 400 -26.63 -17.56 11.38
CA THR A 400 -25.37 -17.64 10.61
C THR A 400 -25.39 -16.69 9.42
N LEU A 401 -26.42 -16.77 8.58
CA LEU A 401 -26.61 -15.88 7.43
C LEU A 401 -27.98 -15.22 7.53
N VAL A 402 -28.01 -13.88 7.42
CA VAL A 402 -29.24 -13.09 7.54
C VAL A 402 -29.51 -12.34 6.25
N PHE A 403 -30.70 -12.53 5.70
CA PHE A 403 -31.29 -11.66 4.68
C PHE A 403 -32.37 -10.83 5.38
N ALA A 404 -32.12 -9.53 5.53
CA ALA A 404 -32.98 -8.62 6.27
C ALA A 404 -34.33 -8.40 5.55
N ASP A 405 -35.29 -7.83 6.28
CA ASP A 405 -36.59 -7.44 5.70
C ASP A 405 -36.39 -6.50 4.51
N GLY A 406 -37.04 -6.80 3.39
CA GLY A 406 -37.03 -5.96 2.20
C GLY A 406 -35.73 -5.95 1.41
N CYS A 407 -34.77 -6.85 1.67
CA CYS A 407 -33.61 -6.96 0.79
C CYS A 407 -34.00 -7.40 -0.63
N GLY A 408 -33.14 -7.09 -1.60
CA GLY A 408 -33.31 -7.43 -2.99
C GLY A 408 -33.12 -8.92 -3.28
N SER A 409 -32.87 -9.21 -4.55
CA SER A 409 -32.62 -10.56 -5.03
C SER A 409 -31.32 -11.12 -4.45
N PHE A 410 -31.30 -12.44 -4.25
CA PHE A 410 -30.10 -13.13 -3.78
C PHE A 410 -30.08 -14.58 -4.23
N SER A 411 -28.90 -15.18 -4.18
CA SER A 411 -28.74 -16.61 -4.42
C SER A 411 -27.78 -17.28 -3.43
N LEU A 412 -28.12 -18.52 -3.08
CA LEU A 412 -27.32 -19.41 -2.25
C LEU A 412 -27.12 -20.72 -2.99
N SER A 413 -25.91 -20.97 -3.48
CA SER A 413 -25.64 -22.18 -4.25
C SER A 413 -24.43 -22.96 -3.75
N GLN A 414 -24.59 -24.28 -3.61
CA GLN A 414 -23.51 -25.23 -3.29
C GLN A 414 -22.74 -24.91 -1.98
N ASN A 415 -23.35 -24.19 -1.04
CA ASN A 415 -22.70 -23.81 0.21
C ASN A 415 -22.72 -24.94 1.24
N ARG A 416 -21.79 -24.88 2.20
CA ARG A 416 -21.76 -25.79 3.36
C ARG A 416 -21.89 -25.03 4.66
N PHE A 417 -22.91 -25.39 5.44
CA PHE A 417 -23.16 -24.85 6.77
C PHE A 417 -22.78 -25.90 7.82
N ARG A 418 -21.99 -25.48 8.81
CA ARG A 418 -21.58 -26.32 9.93
C ARG A 418 -21.74 -25.53 11.24
N PRO A 419 -22.45 -26.08 12.25
CA PRO A 419 -22.46 -25.48 13.58
C PRO A 419 -21.05 -25.47 14.15
N GLY A 420 -20.84 -24.68 15.20
CA GLY A 420 -19.50 -24.50 15.75
C GLY A 420 -18.92 -25.71 16.46
N TRP A 421 -17.67 -25.55 16.86
CA TRP A 421 -16.87 -26.63 17.44
C TRP A 421 -17.28 -26.97 18.88
N ASP A 422 -17.96 -26.06 19.55
CA ASP A 422 -18.52 -26.26 20.87
C ASP A 422 -20.03 -26.00 20.88
N VAL A 423 -20.68 -26.45 21.96
CA VAL A 423 -22.11 -26.20 22.21
C VAL A 423 -22.43 -24.70 22.31
N ALA A 424 -21.44 -23.87 22.65
CA ALA A 424 -21.63 -22.43 22.76
C ALA A 424 -21.80 -21.74 21.40
N SER A 425 -21.25 -22.34 20.34
CA SER A 425 -21.23 -21.83 18.97
C SER A 425 -22.39 -22.37 18.12
N THR A 426 -23.58 -22.36 18.71
CA THR A 426 -24.80 -22.86 18.07
C THR A 426 -25.65 -21.68 17.57
N PRO A 427 -25.80 -21.46 16.25
CA PRO A 427 -26.62 -20.37 15.74
C PRO A 427 -28.11 -20.65 15.98
N ARG A 428 -28.94 -19.60 16.06
CA ARG A 428 -30.39 -19.73 16.15
C ARG A 428 -30.95 -20.41 14.89
N HIS A 429 -30.69 -19.81 13.72
CA HIS A 429 -30.92 -20.43 12.43
C HIS A 429 -29.64 -20.38 11.57
N GLN A 430 -29.47 -21.33 10.65
CA GLN A 430 -28.34 -21.27 9.70
C GLN A 430 -28.60 -20.22 8.61
N VAL A 431 -29.83 -20.15 8.13
CA VAL A 431 -30.27 -19.10 7.21
C VAL A 431 -31.58 -18.50 7.73
N ARG A 432 -31.62 -17.17 7.86
CA ARG A 432 -32.84 -16.42 8.11
C ARG A 432 -33.13 -15.51 6.92
N ILE A 433 -34.39 -15.50 6.48
CA ILE A 433 -34.89 -14.63 5.43
C ILE A 433 -36.06 -13.83 5.97
N GLY A 434 -35.89 -12.51 5.98
CA GLY A 434 -36.89 -11.55 6.40
C GLY A 434 -38.07 -11.49 5.45
N SER A 435 -39.11 -10.80 5.90
CA SER A 435 -40.29 -10.46 5.14
C SER A 435 -39.98 -9.47 4.00
N GLY A 436 -40.81 -9.47 2.95
CA GLY A 436 -40.67 -8.49 1.85
C GLY A 436 -39.45 -8.64 0.95
N THR A 437 -38.60 -9.64 1.17
CA THR A 437 -37.45 -9.91 0.28
C THR A 437 -37.89 -10.32 -1.13
N ALA A 438 -37.17 -9.82 -2.13
CA ALA A 438 -37.39 -10.09 -3.54
C ALA A 438 -37.18 -11.59 -3.92
N PRO A 439 -37.31 -11.99 -5.20
CA PRO A 439 -37.08 -13.37 -5.62
C PRO A 439 -35.67 -13.87 -5.23
N TYR A 440 -35.57 -15.14 -4.86
CA TYR A 440 -34.28 -15.76 -4.54
C TYR A 440 -34.19 -17.22 -4.97
N SER A 441 -32.97 -17.75 -4.96
CA SER A 441 -32.70 -19.17 -5.12
C SER A 441 -31.82 -19.75 -4.00
N ILE A 442 -32.14 -20.96 -3.54
CA ILE A 442 -31.33 -21.74 -2.60
C ILE A 442 -31.19 -23.15 -3.18
N ILE A 443 -30.03 -23.44 -3.77
CA ILE A 443 -29.81 -24.63 -4.60
C ILE A 443 -28.57 -25.41 -4.18
N GLY A 444 -28.72 -26.72 -3.94
CA GLY A 444 -27.59 -27.63 -3.76
C GLY A 444 -26.75 -27.40 -2.49
N ASN A 445 -27.30 -26.73 -1.47
CA ASN A 445 -26.59 -26.46 -0.23
C ASN A 445 -26.61 -27.68 0.71
N HIS A 446 -25.61 -27.78 1.58
CA HIS A 446 -25.53 -28.80 2.62
C HIS A 446 -25.55 -28.19 4.02
N PHE A 447 -26.60 -28.52 4.76
CA PHE A 447 -26.83 -28.04 6.12
C PHE A 447 -26.54 -29.17 7.12
N ALA A 448 -25.48 -29.03 7.91
CA ALA A 448 -25.23 -29.97 9.01
C ALA A 448 -26.24 -29.75 10.14
N ARG A 449 -26.62 -30.79 10.87
CA ARG A 449 -27.51 -30.64 12.04
C ARG A 449 -26.85 -29.80 13.13
N GLY A 450 -27.56 -28.78 13.60
CA GLY A 450 -27.18 -27.91 14.71
C GLY A 450 -27.89 -26.56 14.61
N GLY A 451 -28.26 -25.98 15.76
CA GLY A 451 -29.13 -24.81 15.85
C GLY A 451 -30.54 -25.13 16.33
N ALA A 452 -31.40 -24.10 16.39
CA ALA A 452 -32.83 -24.30 16.61
C ALA A 452 -33.49 -24.80 15.32
N ASP A 453 -33.24 -24.15 14.18
CA ASP A 453 -33.66 -24.60 12.85
C ASP A 453 -32.58 -24.35 11.78
N VAL A 454 -32.73 -24.97 10.61
CA VAL A 454 -31.83 -24.76 9.47
C VAL A 454 -32.19 -23.50 8.70
N LEU A 455 -33.45 -23.37 8.28
CA LEU A 455 -33.97 -22.25 7.50
C LEU A 455 -35.21 -21.65 8.16
N ARG A 456 -35.22 -20.33 8.32
CA ARG A 456 -36.40 -19.55 8.68
C ARG A 456 -36.74 -18.58 7.55
N ASP A 457 -37.84 -18.83 6.84
CA ASP A 457 -38.38 -17.98 5.77
C ASP A 457 -39.66 -17.29 6.27
N GLU A 458 -39.59 -15.98 6.52
CA GLU A 458 -40.69 -15.19 7.13
C GLU A 458 -41.66 -14.57 6.09
N ARG A 459 -41.53 -14.95 4.81
CA ARG A 459 -42.25 -14.28 3.72
C ARG A 459 -43.65 -14.84 3.45
N VAL A 460 -44.44 -14.02 2.75
CA VAL A 460 -45.73 -14.38 2.16
C VAL A 460 -45.73 -13.99 0.68
N GLY A 461 -45.73 -14.98 -0.24
CA GLY A 461 -46.12 -14.76 -1.64
C GLY A 461 -45.04 -14.39 -2.69
N SER A 462 -43.74 -14.58 -2.43
CA SER A 462 -42.67 -14.31 -3.41
C SER A 462 -42.18 -15.56 -4.16
N GLU A 463 -41.64 -15.35 -5.37
CA GLU A 463 -41.02 -16.42 -6.17
C GLU A 463 -39.78 -16.97 -5.46
N ARG A 464 -39.68 -18.30 -5.37
CA ARG A 464 -38.55 -18.98 -4.72
C ARG A 464 -38.23 -20.30 -5.41
N ALA A 465 -36.93 -20.57 -5.55
CA ALA A 465 -36.42 -21.87 -5.95
C ALA A 465 -35.67 -22.53 -4.78
N LEU A 466 -36.20 -23.66 -4.28
CA LEU A 466 -35.56 -24.49 -3.25
C LEU A 466 -35.31 -25.89 -3.83
N LEU A 467 -34.10 -26.15 -4.33
CA LEU A 467 -33.81 -27.37 -5.12
C LEU A 467 -32.53 -28.07 -4.65
N GLY A 468 -32.58 -29.39 -4.50
CA GLY A 468 -31.38 -30.23 -4.27
C GLY A 468 -30.61 -29.96 -2.97
N ASN A 469 -31.21 -29.29 -1.98
CA ASN A 469 -30.56 -29.03 -0.69
C ASN A 469 -30.59 -30.28 0.22
N VAL A 470 -29.49 -30.53 0.93
CA VAL A 470 -29.37 -31.63 1.89
C VAL A 470 -29.46 -31.08 3.32
N GLY A 471 -30.38 -31.61 4.11
CA GLY A 471 -30.59 -31.23 5.51
C GLY A 471 -31.55 -30.06 5.73
N LEU A 472 -32.20 -29.57 4.67
CA LEU A 472 -33.24 -28.54 4.72
C LEU A 472 -34.59 -29.11 5.14
#